data_AF-A0A8C7QRD1-F1
#
_entry.id   AF-A0A8C7QRD1-F1
#
_cell.length_a   1.000
_cell.length_b   1.000
_cell.length_c   1.000
_cell.angle_alpha   90.00
_cell.angle_beta   90.00
_cell.angle_gamma   90.00
#
_symmetry.space_group_name_H-M   'P 1'
#
loop_
_entity.id
_entity.type
_entity.pdbx_description
1 polymer ?
#
loop_
_entity_poly.entity_id
_entity_poly.type
_entity_poly.pdbx_seq_one_letter_code
_entity_poly.pdbx_strand_id
1 'polypeptide(L)'
;VGISILCSYQSHQHLISLLHCKAFHIDYCLARFDKARDEKDMVKPYLFPDSPGGTSYERYEMYKVPEWCLDHWHPSDGHVSYFAKREQWKNLREQSWDREVGQLQGVTPAIAPKSEALPPVRKNCDLPPLWWQYVTCPRERPVFEPPDDTTW
;
A
#
# COMPACT_ATOMS: atom_id res chain seq x y z
N VAL A 1 -8.06 -5.96 3.65
CA VAL A 1 -9.35 -5.20 3.68
C VAL A 1 -9.04 -3.78 3.28
N GLY A 2 -9.50 -3.30 2.12
CA GLY A 2 -9.36 -1.88 1.77
C GLY A 2 -8.97 -1.61 0.33
N ILE A 3 -9.95 -1.63 -0.57
CA ILE A 3 -10.06 -0.78 -1.77
C ILE A 3 -11.55 -0.71 -2.08
N SER A 4 -12.32 0.28 -1.59
CA SER A 4 -13.65 0.58 -2.18
C SER A 4 -14.46 1.75 -1.62
N ILE A 5 -14.03 2.54 -0.63
CA ILE A 5 -14.95 3.53 0.01
C ILE A 5 -14.76 4.98 -0.51
N LEU A 6 -13.97 5.19 -1.57
CA LEU A 6 -13.87 6.52 -2.19
C LEU A 6 -15.06 6.90 -3.10
N CYS A 7 -15.89 5.94 -3.50
CA CYS A 7 -17.07 6.21 -4.33
C CYS A 7 -18.22 5.27 -3.90
N SER A 8 -19.32 5.82 -3.37
CA SER A 8 -20.46 5.01 -2.91
C SER A 8 -21.10 4.16 -4.02
N TYR A 9 -20.91 4.54 -5.29
CA TYR A 9 -21.36 3.82 -6.48
C TYR A 9 -20.37 4.01 -7.64
N GLN A 10 -20.05 2.94 -8.37
CA GLN A 10 -19.16 3.01 -9.53
C GLN A 10 -19.94 3.53 -10.75
N SER A 11 -19.41 4.53 -11.45
CA SER A 11 -20.11 5.09 -12.62
C SER A 11 -20.17 4.07 -13.77
N HIS A 12 -21.20 4.17 -14.63
CA HIS A 12 -21.37 3.27 -15.77
C HIS A 12 -20.14 3.22 -16.69
N GLN A 13 -19.48 4.37 -16.91
CA GLN A 13 -18.24 4.45 -17.70
C GLN A 13 -17.07 3.71 -17.02
N HIS A 14 -16.97 3.79 -15.69
CA HIS A 14 -15.93 3.10 -14.93
C HIS A 14 -16.17 1.58 -14.89
N LEU A 15 -17.44 1.16 -14.83
CA LEU A 15 -17.82 -0.24 -14.95
C LEU A 15 -17.49 -0.81 -16.34
N ILE A 16 -17.80 -0.08 -17.42
CA ILE A 16 -17.41 -0.45 -18.79
C ILE A 16 -15.90 -0.60 -18.90
N SER A 17 -15.14 0.37 -18.38
CA SER A 17 -13.67 0.32 -18.39
C SER A 17 -13.14 -0.91 -17.64
N LEU A 18 -13.66 -1.22 -16.44
CA LEU A 18 -13.27 -2.41 -15.70
C LEU A 18 -13.62 -3.70 -16.43
N LEU A 19 -14.80 -3.76 -17.07
CA LEU A 19 -15.21 -4.91 -17.87
C LEU A 19 -14.28 -5.11 -19.08
N HIS A 20 -13.90 -4.03 -19.77
CA HIS A 20 -12.92 -4.08 -20.86
C HIS A 20 -11.55 -4.57 -20.38
N CYS A 21 -11.06 -4.07 -19.25
CA CYS A 21 -9.78 -4.53 -18.69
C CYS A 21 -9.82 -6.03 -18.31
N LYS A 22 -10.94 -6.50 -17.73
CA LYS A 22 -11.13 -7.92 -17.38
C LYS A 22 -11.23 -8.80 -18.64
N ALA A 23 -11.97 -8.37 -19.66
CA ALA A 23 -12.12 -9.11 -20.91
C ALA A 23 -10.78 -9.23 -21.67
N PHE A 24 -10.03 -8.13 -21.81
CA PHE A 24 -8.71 -8.14 -22.43
C PHE A 24 -7.73 -9.07 -21.71
N HIS A 25 -7.77 -9.09 -20.38
CA HIS A 25 -6.95 -10.00 -19.58
C HIS A 25 -7.30 -11.48 -19.86
N ILE A 26 -8.59 -11.81 -19.93
CA ILE A 26 -9.06 -13.17 -20.25
C ILE A 26 -8.67 -13.58 -21.67
N ASP A 27 -8.85 -12.71 -22.66
CA ASP A 27 -8.53 -13.00 -24.07
C ASP A 27 -7.02 -13.23 -24.26
N TYR A 28 -6.18 -12.42 -23.60
CA TYR A 28 -4.72 -12.62 -23.57
C TYR A 28 -4.35 -13.98 -22.96
N CYS A 29 -5.05 -14.40 -21.90
CA CYS A 29 -4.84 -15.72 -21.30
C CYS A 29 -5.24 -16.83 -22.26
N LEU A 30 -6.42 -16.76 -22.86
CA LEU A 30 -6.97 -17.79 -23.74
C LEU A 30 -6.12 -17.99 -25.00
N ALA A 31 -5.65 -16.91 -25.62
CA ALA A 31 -4.77 -16.96 -26.80
C ALA A 31 -3.44 -17.72 -26.56
N ARG A 32 -2.98 -17.80 -25.29
CA ARG A 32 -1.80 -18.58 -24.91
C ARG A 32 -2.09 -20.09 -24.77
N PHE A 33 -3.34 -20.49 -24.53
CA PHE A 33 -3.72 -21.88 -24.22
C PHE A 33 -4.39 -22.65 -25.38
N ASP A 34 -4.64 -22.03 -26.54
CA ASP A 34 -5.32 -22.63 -27.71
C ASP A 34 -4.63 -23.86 -28.36
N LYS A 35 -3.49 -24.32 -27.84
CA LYS A 35 -2.80 -25.54 -28.33
C LYS A 35 -3.25 -26.86 -27.67
N ALA A 36 -4.13 -26.84 -26.66
CA ALA A 36 -4.58 -28.06 -25.98
C ALA A 36 -6.10 -28.03 -25.76
N ARG A 37 -6.86 -28.26 -26.84
CA ARG A 37 -8.31 -28.42 -26.81
C ARG A 37 -8.63 -29.91 -26.72
N ASP A 38 -8.75 -30.43 -25.51
CA ASP A 38 -9.71 -31.48 -25.21
C ASP A 38 -10.20 -31.36 -23.76
N GLU A 39 -11.52 -31.40 -23.66
CA GLU A 39 -12.35 -31.70 -22.48
C GLU A 39 -12.18 -30.89 -21.19
N LYS A 40 -13.04 -29.85 -21.07
CA LYS A 40 -13.89 -29.55 -19.90
C LYS A 40 -13.21 -29.24 -18.54
N ASP A 41 -11.90 -29.26 -18.43
CA ASP A 41 -11.16 -28.92 -17.21
C ASP A 41 -10.48 -27.55 -17.30
N MET A 42 -11.11 -26.59 -16.60
CA MET A 42 -10.51 -25.42 -15.93
C MET A 42 -9.53 -24.52 -16.72
N VAL A 43 -10.08 -23.55 -17.47
CA VAL A 43 -9.34 -22.30 -17.74
C VAL A 43 -9.19 -21.56 -16.40
N LYS A 44 -8.07 -21.78 -15.71
CA LYS A 44 -7.65 -20.91 -14.61
C LYS A 44 -7.14 -19.61 -15.23
N PRO A 45 -7.78 -18.45 -14.96
CA PRO A 45 -7.28 -17.19 -15.47
C PRO A 45 -5.85 -17.00 -14.97
N TYR A 46 -4.96 -16.47 -15.82
CA TYR A 46 -3.60 -16.14 -15.38
C TYR A 46 -3.70 -15.04 -14.32
N LEU A 47 -3.35 -15.35 -13.08
CA LEU A 47 -3.32 -14.36 -12.00
C LEU A 47 -1.87 -13.90 -11.82
N PHE A 48 -1.69 -12.59 -11.64
CA PHE A 48 -0.36 -12.08 -11.29
C PHE A 48 0.06 -12.68 -9.94
N PRO A 49 1.33 -13.06 -9.76
CA PRO A 49 1.79 -13.72 -8.54
C PRO A 49 1.42 -12.95 -7.27
N ASP A 50 1.61 -11.62 -7.27
CA ASP A 50 1.36 -10.74 -6.13
C ASP A 50 -0.08 -10.19 -6.07
N SER A 51 -0.94 -10.53 -7.05
CA SER A 51 -2.36 -10.14 -7.02
C SER A 51 -3.20 -11.08 -6.14
N PRO A 52 -4.37 -10.65 -5.63
CA PRO A 52 -5.25 -11.52 -4.84
C PRO A 52 -5.56 -12.84 -5.56
N GLY A 53 -5.27 -13.97 -4.91
CA GLY A 53 -5.41 -15.31 -5.50
C GLY A 53 -4.23 -15.79 -6.36
N GLY A 54 -3.19 -14.95 -6.51
CA GLY A 54 -1.92 -15.33 -7.11
C GLY A 54 -1.08 -16.24 -6.21
N THR A 55 0.00 -16.78 -6.77
CA THR A 55 0.85 -17.79 -6.11
C THR A 55 1.81 -17.23 -5.05
N SER A 56 2.03 -15.91 -5.02
CA SER A 56 2.84 -15.21 -4.02
C SER A 56 2.07 -14.12 -3.27
N TYR A 57 0.74 -14.08 -3.42
CA TYR A 57 -0.11 -13.16 -2.69
C TYR A 57 0.14 -13.29 -1.19
N GLU A 58 0.47 -12.18 -0.54
CA GLU A 58 0.77 -12.10 0.91
C GLU A 58 1.94 -12.99 1.38
N ARG A 59 2.75 -13.56 0.46
CA ARG A 59 3.91 -14.40 0.81
C ARG A 59 4.86 -13.69 1.77
N TYR A 60 5.05 -12.39 1.58
CA TYR A 60 5.95 -11.57 2.38
C TYR A 60 5.27 -10.88 3.56
N GLU A 61 3.97 -11.03 3.74
CA GLU A 61 3.22 -10.34 4.80
C GLU A 61 3.73 -10.70 6.20
N MET A 62 4.13 -11.97 6.40
CA MET A 62 4.73 -12.44 7.66
C MET A 62 6.02 -11.69 8.04
N TYR A 63 6.78 -11.20 7.07
CA TYR A 63 8.05 -10.50 7.30
C TYR A 63 7.88 -8.99 7.45
N LYS A 64 6.67 -8.47 7.27
CA LYS A 64 6.37 -7.05 7.45
C LYS A 64 6.19 -6.74 8.93
N VAL A 65 7.31 -6.52 9.60
CA VAL A 65 7.31 -6.09 11.01
C VAL A 65 6.97 -4.60 11.06
N PRO A 66 5.98 -4.18 11.87
CA PRO A 66 5.62 -2.78 11.95
C PRO A 66 6.70 -1.97 12.68
N GLU A 67 6.85 -0.70 12.27
CA GLU A 67 7.92 0.19 12.74
C GLU A 67 7.97 0.40 14.27
N TRP A 68 6.82 0.31 14.94
CA TRP A 68 6.73 0.48 16.40
C TRP A 68 7.39 -0.68 17.16
N CYS A 69 7.58 -1.85 16.56
CA CYS A 69 8.29 -2.96 17.21
C CYS A 69 9.75 -2.60 17.53
N LEU A 70 10.36 -1.67 16.77
CA LEU A 70 11.72 -1.20 17.00
C LEU A 70 11.86 -0.36 18.28
N ASP A 71 10.78 0.13 18.87
CA ASP A 71 10.82 0.85 20.16
C ASP A 71 11.09 -0.09 21.35
N HIS A 72 10.88 -1.40 21.18
CA HIS A 72 11.07 -2.40 22.23
C HIS A 72 12.44 -3.11 22.18
N TRP A 73 13.31 -2.68 21.26
CA TRP A 73 14.65 -3.27 21.12
C TRP A 73 15.57 -2.86 22.28
N HIS A 74 16.47 -3.76 22.67
CA HIS A 74 17.48 -3.44 23.66
C HIS A 74 18.54 -2.50 23.07
N PRO A 75 19.04 -1.49 23.82
CA PRO A 75 19.99 -0.51 23.30
C PRO A 75 21.29 -1.09 22.71
N SER A 76 21.68 -2.31 23.09
CA SER A 76 22.87 -2.98 22.53
C SER A 76 22.69 -3.51 21.10
N ASP A 77 21.45 -3.79 20.71
CA ASP A 77 21.16 -4.54 19.48
C ASP A 77 20.93 -3.61 18.29
N GLY A 78 20.90 -2.29 18.56
CA GLY A 78 20.56 -1.27 17.60
C GLY A 78 21.75 -0.62 16.91
N HIS A 79 21.59 -0.29 15.63
CA HIS A 79 22.56 0.53 14.91
C HIS A 79 22.38 2.02 15.27
N VAL A 80 23.31 2.57 16.05
CA VAL A 80 23.21 3.93 16.65
C VAL A 80 22.84 5.02 15.64
N SER A 81 23.43 5.01 14.45
CA SER A 81 23.16 6.03 13.42
C SER A 81 21.77 5.93 12.79
N TYR A 82 21.15 4.75 12.81
CA TYR A 82 19.79 4.55 12.33
C TYR A 82 18.77 5.09 13.34
N PHE A 83 18.94 4.75 14.63
CA PHE A 83 18.07 5.25 15.70
C PHE A 83 18.15 6.78 15.85
N ALA A 84 19.34 7.38 15.68
CA ALA A 84 19.47 8.83 15.68
C ALA A 84 18.61 9.52 14.59
N LYS A 85 18.58 8.95 13.38
CA LYS A 85 17.69 9.44 12.31
C LYS A 85 16.23 9.19 12.64
N ARG A 86 15.89 7.99 13.14
CA ARG A 86 14.53 7.61 13.52
C ARG A 86 13.91 8.58 14.54
N GLU A 87 14.68 9.01 15.54
CA GLU A 87 14.22 10.01 16.51
C GLU A 87 13.89 11.36 15.87
N GLN A 88 14.60 11.78 14.81
CA GLN A 88 14.24 12.98 14.04
C GLN A 88 12.85 12.85 13.39
N TRP A 89 12.52 11.67 12.87
CA TRP A 89 11.20 11.39 12.29
C TRP A 89 10.09 11.34 13.35
N LYS A 90 10.36 10.77 14.52
CA LYS A 90 9.41 10.74 15.64
C LYS A 90 9.11 12.13 16.17
N ASN A 91 10.14 12.97 16.31
CA ASN A 91 9.97 14.37 16.69
C ASN A 91 9.15 15.16 15.65
N LEU A 92 9.37 14.91 14.36
CA LEU A 92 8.58 15.51 13.29
C LEU A 92 7.11 15.07 13.36
N ARG A 93 6.85 13.81 13.70
CA ARG A 93 5.49 13.28 13.88
C ARG A 93 4.77 13.95 15.04
N GLU A 94 5.44 14.11 16.18
CA GLU A 94 4.87 14.77 17.35
C GLU A 94 4.52 16.24 17.06
N GLN A 95 5.42 16.97 16.38
CA GLN A 95 5.19 18.37 16.00
C GLN A 95 4.08 18.57 14.95
N SER A 96 3.86 17.57 14.08
CA SER A 96 2.85 17.64 13.02
C SER A 96 1.45 17.24 13.50
N TRP A 97 1.35 16.38 14.52
CA TRP A 97 0.07 15.81 14.97
C TRP A 97 -1.00 16.85 15.29
N ASP A 98 -0.70 17.85 16.11
CA ASP A 98 -1.68 18.86 16.52
C ASP A 98 -2.18 19.70 15.33
N ARG A 99 -1.29 19.97 14.36
CA ARG A 99 -1.62 20.71 13.14
C ARG A 99 -2.54 19.91 12.22
N GLU A 100 -2.24 18.62 12.06
CA GLU A 100 -3.03 17.69 11.25
C GLU A 100 -4.43 17.50 11.83
N VAL A 101 -4.54 17.29 13.14
CA VAL A 101 -5.83 17.15 13.83
C VAL A 101 -6.65 18.43 13.72
N GLY A 102 -6.03 19.59 13.91
CA GLY A 102 -6.69 20.89 13.72
C GLY A 102 -7.18 21.08 12.27
N GLN A 103 -6.40 20.69 11.27
CA GLN A 103 -6.81 20.71 9.86
C GLN A 103 -8.01 19.80 9.61
N LEU A 104 -7.99 18.57 10.14
CA LEU A 104 -9.08 17.61 9.96
C LEU A 104 -10.37 18.08 10.64
N GLN A 105 -10.30 18.61 11.86
CA GLN A 105 -11.45 19.15 12.57
C GLN A 105 -12.05 20.37 11.85
N GLY A 106 -11.22 21.22 11.24
CA GLY A 106 -11.70 22.38 10.49
C GLY A 106 -12.37 22.03 9.15
N VAL A 107 -12.02 20.89 8.54
CA VAL A 107 -12.57 20.44 7.24
C VAL A 107 -13.76 19.50 7.42
N THR A 108 -13.77 18.72 8.49
CA THR A 108 -14.79 17.69 8.71
C THR A 108 -16.10 18.34 9.17
N PRO A 109 -17.23 18.10 8.49
CA PRO A 109 -18.51 18.63 8.93
C PRO A 109 -18.94 17.99 10.26
N ALA A 110 -19.73 18.71 11.06
CA ALA A 110 -20.06 18.38 12.45
C ALA A 110 -20.70 16.99 12.73
N ILE A 111 -21.13 16.27 11.68
CA ILE A 111 -21.86 15.00 11.82
C ILE A 111 -20.93 13.79 11.59
N ALA A 112 -20.14 13.80 10.52
CA ALA A 112 -19.16 12.76 10.16
C ALA A 112 -18.43 13.12 8.85
N PRO A 113 -17.21 12.61 8.60
CA PRO A 113 -16.60 12.67 7.28
C PRO A 113 -17.48 11.94 6.25
N LYS A 114 -17.74 12.60 5.12
CA LYS A 114 -18.58 12.04 4.04
C LYS A 114 -17.83 11.02 3.16
N SER A 115 -16.50 11.02 3.21
CA SER A 115 -15.63 10.17 2.40
C SER A 115 -14.32 9.92 3.16
N GLU A 116 -13.66 8.80 2.84
CA GLU A 116 -12.32 8.46 3.34
C GLU A 116 -11.21 9.30 2.71
N ALA A 117 -11.51 10.14 1.72
CA ALA A 117 -10.53 11.00 1.09
C ALA A 117 -9.96 12.03 2.08
N LEU A 118 -8.66 11.95 2.32
CA LEU A 118 -7.93 12.93 3.12
C LEU A 118 -7.72 14.23 2.34
N PRO A 119 -7.88 15.41 2.97
CA PRO A 119 -7.65 16.67 2.29
C PRO A 119 -6.15 16.85 1.99
N PRO A 120 -5.79 17.45 0.84
CA PRO A 120 -4.41 17.78 0.55
C PRO A 120 -3.87 18.83 1.53
N VAL A 121 -2.54 18.93 1.61
CA VAL A 121 -1.83 19.95 2.40
C VAL A 121 -2.24 21.35 1.95
N ARG A 122 -2.57 22.24 2.89
CA ARG A 122 -3.05 23.60 2.62
C ARG A 122 -1.94 24.67 2.66
N LYS A 123 -0.85 24.41 3.38
CA LYS A 123 0.28 25.35 3.57
C LYS A 123 1.58 24.71 3.07
N ASN A 124 2.45 25.48 2.44
CA ASN A 124 3.64 25.00 1.71
C ASN A 124 4.71 24.26 2.55
N CYS A 125 4.56 24.15 3.87
CA CYS A 125 5.53 23.52 4.76
C CYS A 125 4.91 22.51 5.76
N ASP A 126 3.62 22.21 5.67
CA ASP A 126 2.97 21.24 6.55
C ASP A 126 2.90 19.85 5.87
N LEU A 127 2.88 18.80 6.69
CA LEU A 127 2.76 17.42 6.22
C LEU A 127 1.29 17.05 5.96
N PRO A 128 1.02 16.10 5.04
CA PRO A 128 -0.35 15.63 4.82
C PRO A 128 -0.90 14.95 6.07
N PRO A 129 -2.19 15.11 6.39
CA PRO A 129 -2.76 14.47 7.58
C PRO A 129 -2.65 12.94 7.51
N LEU A 130 -2.38 12.31 8.65
CA LEU A 130 -2.25 10.85 8.80
C LEU A 130 -1.14 10.21 7.92
N TRP A 131 -0.13 11.00 7.51
CA TRP A 131 0.94 10.53 6.63
C TRP A 131 1.79 9.39 7.21
N TRP A 132 1.93 9.32 8.53
CA TRP A 132 2.87 8.41 9.20
C TRP A 132 2.68 6.95 8.78
N GLN A 133 1.43 6.47 8.72
CA GLN A 133 1.12 5.07 8.39
C GLN A 133 1.52 4.73 6.95
N TYR A 134 1.45 5.70 6.03
CA TYR A 134 1.82 5.49 4.63
C TYR A 134 3.33 5.53 4.43
N VAL A 135 4.02 6.44 5.12
CA VAL A 135 5.49 6.62 4.98
C VAL A 135 6.28 5.56 5.74
N THR A 136 5.79 5.12 6.89
CA THR A 136 6.43 4.06 7.70
C THR A 136 5.89 2.66 7.39
N CYS A 137 5.13 2.52 6.31
CA CYS A 137 4.66 1.23 5.84
C CYS A 137 5.86 0.31 5.55
N PRO A 138 5.86 -0.94 6.05
CA PRO A 138 6.89 -1.90 5.72
C PRO A 138 7.03 -2.06 4.20
N ARG A 139 8.27 -2.26 3.73
CA ARG A 139 8.54 -2.51 2.31
C ARG A 139 7.76 -3.73 1.84
N GLU A 140 7.29 -3.70 0.59
CA GLU A 140 6.57 -4.83 -0.02
C GLU A 140 7.38 -6.13 0.01
N ARG A 141 8.70 -6.01 -0.19
CA ARG A 141 9.67 -7.11 -0.11
C ARG A 141 10.78 -6.76 0.88
N PRO A 142 10.69 -7.17 2.15
CA PRO A 142 11.74 -6.98 3.14
C PRO A 142 12.80 -8.08 3.02
N VAL A 143 13.27 -8.34 1.80
CA VAL A 143 14.34 -9.32 1.55
C VAL A 143 15.67 -8.58 1.65
N PHE A 144 16.62 -9.16 2.40
CA PHE A 144 18.00 -8.67 2.40
C PHE A 144 18.60 -8.92 1.02
N GLU A 145 18.73 -7.87 0.22
CA GLU A 145 19.56 -7.90 -0.98
C GLU A 145 21.02 -7.72 -0.54
N PRO A 146 21.88 -8.73 -0.71
CA PRO A 146 23.30 -8.53 -0.46
C PRO A 146 23.84 -7.45 -1.41
N PRO A 147 24.88 -6.70 -1.02
CA PRO A 147 25.53 -5.75 -1.91
C PRO A 147 25.91 -6.48 -3.21
N ASP A 148 25.55 -5.89 -4.35
CA ASP A 148 25.94 -6.41 -5.65
C ASP A 148 27.45 -6.20 -5.82
N ASP A 149 28.23 -7.28 -5.67
CA ASP A 149 29.70 -7.27 -5.85
C ASP A 149 30.12 -7.05 -7.33
N THR A 150 29.19 -6.75 -8.26
CA THR A 150 29.48 -6.63 -9.70
C THR A 150 29.58 -5.21 -10.27
N THR A 151 29.68 -4.17 -9.44
CA THR A 151 30.09 -2.82 -9.90
C THR A 151 31.48 -2.44 -9.41
N TRP A 152 32.51 -2.80 -10.19
CA TRP A 152 33.84 -2.17 -10.20
C TRP A 152 33.99 -1.32 -11.46
#